data_AF-A0A5C3L0Y4-F1
#
_entry.id   AF-A0A5C3L0Y4-F1
#
_cell.length_a   1.000
_cell.length_b   1.000
_cell.length_c   1.000
_cell.angle_alpha   90.00
_cell.angle_beta   90.00
_cell.angle_gamma   90.00
#
_symmetry.space_group_name_H-M   'P 1'
#
loop_
_entity.id
_entity.type
_entity.pdbx_description
1 polymer ?
#
loop_
_entity_poly.entity_id
_entity_poly.type
_entity_poly.pdbx_seq_one_letter_code
_entity_poly.pdbx_strand_id
1 'polypeptide(L)'
;MASLFSNIFNVRGLCMRGQLSSLYSSRGTLRHFGTPAARRPRSILDDDNADVDLSEDSELVDGARPGTAPAHLRRPAETSTPMEWRRHRESIKQQFPDGWSPPRKISREAMHGIRQLNKLEPEKFTTSLLADKFRISPEAVRRILKSRWEPSKERREKMVAKERKERAEKMLQSRIKEREEAAPAIEQLRPKEPFRRPKNDRLTLQ
;
A
#
# COMPACT_ATOMS: atom_id res chain seq x y z
N MET A 1 -6.04 39.56 -43.27
CA MET A 1 -5.49 40.78 -42.65
C MET A 1 -5.17 40.49 -41.19
N ALA A 2 -3.89 40.62 -40.82
CA ALA A 2 -3.25 40.72 -39.49
C ALA A 2 -3.93 39.99 -38.31
N SER A 3 -3.40 38.88 -37.78
CA SER A 3 -2.17 38.78 -36.98
C SER A 3 -1.92 39.99 -36.05
N LEU A 4 -2.34 39.85 -34.79
CA LEU A 4 -1.92 40.66 -33.64
C LEU A 4 -1.62 39.65 -32.52
N PHE A 5 -0.41 39.11 -32.39
CA PHE A 5 0.73 39.68 -31.64
C PHE A 5 0.33 40.33 -30.31
N SER A 6 0.47 39.57 -29.22
CA SER A 6 1.37 39.97 -28.11
C SER A 6 1.54 38.84 -27.09
N ASN A 7 2.69 38.18 -27.20
CA ASN A 7 3.46 37.57 -26.12
C ASN A 7 3.19 38.20 -24.74
N ILE A 8 2.80 37.37 -23.78
CA ILE A 8 3.09 37.61 -22.36
C ILE A 8 3.97 36.45 -21.90
N PHE A 9 5.21 36.49 -22.36
CA PHE A 9 6.32 35.98 -21.55
C PHE A 9 6.55 36.98 -20.41
N ASN A 10 7.05 36.48 -19.28
CA ASN A 10 7.77 37.21 -18.25
C ASN A 10 6.98 37.53 -16.96
N VAL A 11 6.85 36.51 -16.10
CA VAL A 11 7.13 36.72 -14.68
C VAL A 11 8.35 35.88 -14.34
N ARG A 12 9.51 36.54 -14.42
CA ARG A 12 10.75 36.17 -13.75
C ARG A 12 10.49 36.00 -12.25
N GLY A 13 10.25 34.77 -11.85
CA GLY A 13 10.46 34.29 -10.49
C GLY A 13 11.60 33.29 -10.50
N LEU A 14 12.79 33.71 -10.94
CA LEU A 14 14.01 32.94 -10.73
C LEU A 14 14.23 32.88 -9.22
N CYS A 15 13.75 31.82 -8.58
CA CYS A 15 14.25 31.41 -7.28
C CYS A 15 15.69 30.94 -7.50
N MET A 16 16.61 31.91 -7.53
CA MET A 16 18.02 31.66 -7.33
C MET A 16 18.16 31.14 -5.91
N ARG A 17 17.97 29.83 -5.72
CA ARG A 17 18.62 29.14 -4.61
C ARG A 17 20.09 29.40 -4.79
N GLY A 18 20.60 30.36 -4.02
CA GLY A 18 22.00 30.72 -4.00
C GLY A 18 22.81 29.44 -3.93
N GLN A 19 23.62 29.22 -4.96
CA GLN A 19 24.74 28.33 -4.85
C GLN A 19 25.60 28.93 -3.75
N LEU A 20 25.47 28.42 -2.53
CA LEU A 20 26.53 28.54 -1.56
C LEU A 20 27.68 27.73 -2.16
N SER A 21 28.55 28.42 -2.89
CA SER A 21 29.91 27.98 -3.08
C SER A 21 30.48 27.81 -1.69
N SER A 22 30.43 26.57 -1.20
CA SER A 22 31.28 26.17 -0.09
C SER A 22 32.70 26.27 -0.62
N LEU A 23 33.28 27.46 -0.45
CA LEU A 23 34.72 27.67 -0.49
C LEU A 23 35.27 26.83 0.65
N TYR A 24 35.53 25.55 0.37
CA TYR A 24 36.43 24.78 1.19
C TYR A 24 37.79 25.43 1.02
N SER A 25 38.12 26.29 1.97
CA SER A 25 39.43 26.86 2.17
C SER A 25 40.45 25.73 2.11
N SER A 26 41.17 25.66 0.99
CA SER A 26 42.45 24.99 0.95
C SER A 26 43.32 25.55 2.07
N ARG A 27 43.95 24.66 2.83
CA ARG A 27 44.98 24.93 3.86
C ARG A 27 44.45 25.32 5.25
N GLY A 28 43.77 24.39 5.89
CA GLY A 28 43.91 24.17 7.33
C GLY A 28 44.69 22.88 7.55
N THR A 29 45.98 22.97 7.86
CA THR A 29 46.73 21.83 8.41
C THR A 29 46.11 21.48 9.76
N LEU A 30 45.12 20.59 9.76
CA LEU A 30 44.59 20.01 10.98
C LEU A 30 45.75 19.26 11.63
N ARG A 31 46.22 19.77 12.77
CA ARG A 31 47.28 19.17 13.55
C ARG A 31 46.85 17.74 13.86
N HIS A 32 47.60 16.80 13.29
CA HIS A 32 47.47 15.39 13.57
C HIS A 32 47.80 15.22 15.06
N PHE A 33 46.81 14.95 15.90
CA PHE A 33 47.08 14.34 17.21
C PHE A 33 47.56 12.93 16.92
N GLY A 34 48.85 12.81 16.61
CA GLY A 34 49.51 11.54 16.38
C GLY A 34 49.72 10.84 17.71
N THR A 35 48.88 9.85 18.00
CA THR A 35 49.35 8.70 18.78
C THR A 35 50.17 7.81 17.84
N PRO A 36 51.38 7.39 18.23
CA PRO A 36 52.13 6.46 17.40
C PRO A 36 51.44 5.08 17.43
N ALA A 37 51.20 4.53 16.24
CA ALA A 37 50.98 3.11 15.96
C ALA A 37 49.59 2.46 16.19
N ALA A 38 48.47 3.19 16.19
CA ALA A 38 47.16 2.55 16.02
C ALA A 38 46.67 2.70 14.56
N ARG A 39 46.62 1.59 13.81
CA ARG A 39 45.99 1.55 12.47
C ARG A 39 44.56 2.05 12.61
N ARG A 40 44.09 2.94 11.72
CA ARG A 40 42.67 3.33 11.65
C ARG A 40 41.83 2.04 11.61
N PRO A 41 40.75 1.90 12.40
CA PRO A 41 39.86 0.74 12.29
C PRO A 41 39.34 0.69 10.85
N ARG A 42 39.45 -0.49 10.22
CA ARG A 42 38.95 -0.73 8.86
C ARG A 42 37.43 -0.55 8.86
N SER A 43 36.88 0.05 7.80
CA SER A 43 35.44 0.21 7.72
C SER A 43 34.79 -1.16 7.54
N ILE A 44 33.61 -1.37 8.11
CA ILE A 44 32.90 -2.67 8.04
C ILE A 44 32.55 -3.09 6.60
N LEU A 45 32.68 -2.17 5.63
CA LEU A 45 32.41 -2.36 4.21
C LEU A 45 33.68 -2.72 3.40
N ASP A 46 34.86 -2.58 3.98
CA ASP A 46 36.13 -2.95 3.31
C ASP A 46 36.48 -4.44 3.47
N ASP A 47 35.74 -5.18 4.32
CA ASP A 47 35.94 -6.62 4.62
C ASP A 47 34.96 -7.55 3.86
N ASP A 48 34.14 -7.04 2.93
CA ASP A 48 33.09 -7.81 2.22
C ASP A 48 33.60 -8.93 1.28
N ASN A 49 34.92 -9.08 1.11
CA ASN A 49 35.53 -10.18 0.34
C ASN A 49 36.19 -11.25 1.23
N ALA A 50 36.05 -11.16 2.56
CA ALA A 50 36.41 -12.28 3.42
C ALA A 50 35.36 -13.38 3.25
N ASP A 51 35.79 -14.59 2.93
CA ASP A 51 34.92 -15.77 2.97
C ASP A 51 34.45 -15.95 4.42
N VAL A 52 33.26 -15.44 4.73
CA VAL A 52 32.64 -15.62 6.05
C VAL A 52 32.22 -17.08 6.13
N ASP A 53 32.95 -17.87 6.92
CA ASP A 53 32.61 -19.27 7.17
C ASP A 53 31.36 -19.34 8.06
N LEU A 54 30.20 -19.32 7.41
CA LEU A 54 28.88 -19.49 8.04
C LEU A 54 28.50 -20.97 8.19
N SER A 55 29.43 -21.91 7.95
CA SER A 55 29.13 -23.35 8.05
C SER A 55 28.64 -23.72 9.45
N GLU A 56 29.23 -23.13 10.49
CA GLU A 56 28.84 -23.32 11.90
C GLU A 56 27.41 -22.84 12.19
N ASP A 57 26.99 -21.73 11.57
CA ASP A 57 25.65 -21.17 11.74
C ASP A 57 24.60 -21.99 10.99
N SER A 58 24.93 -22.53 9.81
CA SER A 58 24.06 -23.47 9.10
C SER A 58 23.86 -24.77 9.87
N GLU A 59 24.90 -25.33 10.50
CA GLU A 59 24.77 -26.53 11.34
C GLU A 59 23.85 -26.32 12.55
N LEU A 60 23.84 -25.10 13.11
CA LEU A 60 22.96 -24.72 14.21
C LEU A 60 21.50 -24.59 13.75
N VAL A 61 21.27 -23.97 12.59
CA VAL A 61 19.93 -23.79 12.01
C VAL A 61 19.34 -25.13 11.59
N ASP A 62 20.12 -25.94 10.87
CA ASP A 62 19.73 -27.25 10.33
C ASP A 62 19.65 -28.34 11.41
N GLY A 63 20.18 -28.07 12.61
CA GLY A 63 20.09 -28.97 13.75
C GLY A 63 20.99 -30.19 13.65
N ALA A 64 22.11 -30.09 12.92
CA ALA A 64 23.08 -31.15 12.74
C ALA A 64 23.82 -31.52 14.04
N ARG A 65 23.80 -30.65 15.06
CA ARG A 65 24.38 -30.93 16.38
C ARG A 65 23.55 -31.95 17.16
N PRO A 66 24.15 -33.06 17.63
CA PRO A 66 23.44 -34.06 18.41
C PRO A 66 22.83 -33.42 19.68
N GLY A 67 21.51 -33.57 19.85
CA GLY A 67 20.76 -32.99 20.97
C GLY A 67 19.95 -31.73 20.65
N THR A 68 20.09 -31.14 19.45
CA THR A 68 19.22 -30.04 19.03
C THR A 68 17.84 -30.58 18.65
N ALA A 69 16.78 -30.14 19.33
CA ALA A 69 15.42 -30.55 18.98
C ALA A 69 15.10 -30.12 17.53
N PRO A 70 14.45 -30.97 16.72
CA PRO A 70 14.07 -30.63 15.35
C PRO A 70 13.12 -29.43 15.34
N ALA A 71 13.15 -28.63 14.26
CA ALA A 71 12.47 -27.33 14.19
C ALA A 71 10.98 -27.36 14.60
N HIS A 72 10.27 -28.46 14.34
CA HIS A 72 8.87 -28.64 14.71
C HIS A 72 8.62 -28.84 16.22
N LEU A 73 9.65 -29.19 17.00
CA LEU A 73 9.58 -29.32 18.47
C LEU A 73 10.15 -28.10 19.21
N ARG A 74 10.80 -27.16 18.49
CA ARG A 74 11.35 -25.94 19.10
C ARG A 74 10.20 -25.03 19.53
N ARG A 75 10.16 -24.67 20.81
CA ARG A 75 9.27 -23.61 21.32
C ARG A 75 9.93 -22.25 21.07
N PRO A 76 9.17 -21.17 20.82
CA PRO A 76 9.74 -19.84 20.77
C PRO A 76 10.44 -19.54 22.09
N ALA A 77 11.55 -18.79 22.05
CA ALA A 77 12.27 -18.41 23.25
C ALA A 77 11.34 -17.71 24.25
N GLU A 78 11.45 -18.06 25.54
CA GLU A 78 10.69 -17.41 26.62
C GLU A 78 11.09 -15.95 26.83
N THR A 79 12.28 -15.57 26.33
CA THR A 79 12.76 -14.19 26.37
C THR A 79 11.83 -13.26 25.60
N SER A 80 11.57 -12.09 26.16
CA SER A 80 10.77 -11.04 25.52
C SER A 80 11.30 -10.70 24.14
N THR A 81 10.41 -10.45 23.18
CA THR A 81 10.78 -10.03 21.82
C THR A 81 11.77 -8.85 21.90
N PRO A 82 12.97 -8.97 21.29
CA PRO A 82 13.97 -7.90 21.29
C PRO A 82 13.39 -6.52 21.00
N MET A 83 13.97 -5.52 21.67
CA MET A 83 13.45 -4.15 21.69
C MET A 83 13.30 -3.55 20.29
N GLU A 84 14.18 -3.90 19.36
CA GLU A 84 14.18 -3.41 17.97
C GLU A 84 12.89 -3.81 17.23
N TRP A 85 12.48 -5.07 17.32
CA TRP A 85 11.23 -5.54 16.71
C TRP A 85 10.00 -4.90 17.35
N ARG A 86 10.04 -4.64 18.66
CA ARG A 86 8.97 -3.93 19.35
C ARG A 86 8.84 -2.50 18.82
N ARG A 87 9.96 -1.76 18.75
CA ARG A 87 10.01 -0.40 18.19
C ARG A 87 9.51 -0.34 16.75
N HIS A 88 9.93 -1.29 15.90
CA HIS A 88 9.47 -1.37 14.51
C HIS A 88 7.96 -1.63 14.41
N ARG A 89 7.44 -2.51 15.26
CA ARG A 89 6.00 -2.79 15.31
C ARG A 89 5.19 -1.59 15.78
N GLU A 90 5.72 -0.86 16.75
CA GLU A 90 5.13 0.40 17.24
C GLU A 90 5.16 1.47 16.15
N SER A 91 6.27 1.64 15.43
CA SER A 91 6.36 2.61 14.34
C SER A 91 5.36 2.30 13.21
N ILE A 92 5.17 1.03 12.85
CA ILE A 92 4.17 0.64 11.84
C ILE A 92 2.76 0.96 12.33
N LYS A 93 2.43 0.66 13.59
CA LYS A 93 1.11 0.95 14.16
C LYS A 93 0.83 2.46 14.22
N GLN A 94 1.86 3.26 14.54
CA GLN A 94 1.76 4.72 14.54
C GLN A 94 1.56 5.27 13.12
N GLN A 95 2.28 4.74 12.13
CA GLN A 95 2.16 5.15 10.73
C GLN A 95 0.82 4.71 10.12
N PHE A 96 0.28 3.56 10.54
CA PHE A 96 -0.91 2.95 9.97
C PHE A 96 -1.90 2.52 11.07
N PRO A 97 -2.65 3.47 11.67
CA PRO A 97 -3.58 3.17 12.78
C PRO A 97 -4.73 2.23 12.33
N ASP A 98 -5.25 2.44 11.13
CA ASP A 98 -6.29 1.58 10.52
C ASP A 98 -5.71 0.32 9.84
N GLY A 99 -4.40 0.10 10.00
CA GLY A 99 -3.64 -0.96 9.35
C GLY A 99 -3.18 -0.61 7.93
N TRP A 100 -2.34 -1.49 7.38
CA TRP A 100 -1.84 -1.33 6.01
C TRP A 100 -2.98 -1.57 5.01
N SER A 101 -3.47 -0.49 4.40
CA SER A 101 -4.51 -0.52 3.38
C SER A 101 -3.97 0.11 2.08
N PRO A 102 -3.57 -0.70 1.08
CA PRO A 102 -3.12 -0.16 -0.20
C PRO A 102 -4.18 0.76 -0.81
N PRO A 103 -3.79 1.93 -1.35
CA PRO A 103 -4.74 2.91 -1.87
C PRO A 103 -5.52 2.39 -3.09
N ARG A 104 -4.92 1.48 -3.87
CA ARG A 104 -5.56 0.83 -5.01
C ARG A 104 -5.57 -0.68 -4.80
N LYS A 105 -6.74 -1.24 -4.51
CA LYS A 105 -6.96 -2.69 -4.38
C LYS A 105 -7.47 -3.24 -5.70
N ILE A 106 -6.78 -4.23 -6.26
CA ILE A 106 -7.27 -4.95 -7.44
C ILE A 106 -8.43 -5.88 -7.03
N SER A 107 -9.52 -5.86 -7.79
CA SER A 107 -10.64 -6.77 -7.56
C SER A 107 -10.22 -8.22 -7.85
N ARG A 108 -10.89 -9.17 -7.18
CA ARG A 108 -10.58 -10.59 -7.37
C ARG A 108 -10.83 -11.06 -8.80
N GLU A 109 -11.86 -10.53 -9.44
CA GLU A 109 -12.19 -10.78 -10.84
C GLU A 109 -11.10 -10.23 -11.77
N ALA A 110 -10.60 -9.01 -11.53
CA ALA A 110 -9.51 -8.43 -12.32
C ALA A 110 -8.22 -9.26 -12.22
N MET A 111 -7.88 -9.80 -11.04
CA MET A 111 -6.75 -10.72 -10.89
C MET A 111 -6.92 -11.99 -11.73
N HIS A 112 -8.14 -12.55 -11.79
CA HIS A 112 -8.44 -13.69 -12.66
C HIS A 112 -8.37 -13.32 -14.14
N GLY A 113 -8.85 -12.14 -14.53
CA GLY A 113 -8.73 -11.62 -15.89
C GLY A 113 -7.27 -11.51 -16.34
N ILE A 114 -6.38 -10.99 -15.49
CA ILE A 114 -4.92 -10.95 -15.77
C ILE A 114 -4.38 -12.36 -16.06
N ARG A 115 -4.73 -13.35 -15.22
CA ARG A 115 -4.28 -14.74 -15.42
C ARG A 115 -4.82 -15.33 -16.72
N GLN A 116 -6.09 -15.07 -17.03
CA GLN A 116 -6.74 -15.58 -18.23
C GLN A 116 -6.10 -14.99 -19.49
N LEU A 117 -5.91 -13.67 -19.55
CA LEU A 117 -5.27 -13.01 -20.70
C LEU A 117 -3.86 -13.54 -20.96
N ASN A 118 -3.03 -13.62 -19.90
CA ASN A 118 -1.67 -14.13 -20.02
C ASN A 118 -1.62 -15.63 -20.37
N LYS A 119 -2.65 -16.41 -20.00
CA LYS A 119 -2.76 -17.82 -20.39
C LYS A 119 -3.13 -17.99 -21.86
N LEU A 120 -3.94 -17.08 -22.41
CA LEU A 120 -4.36 -17.12 -23.82
C LEU A 120 -3.19 -16.76 -24.74
N GLU A 121 -2.55 -15.61 -24.52
CA GLU A 121 -1.48 -15.12 -25.38
C GLU A 121 -0.36 -14.46 -24.55
N PRO A 122 0.58 -15.23 -23.99
CA PRO A 122 1.63 -14.69 -23.11
C PRO A 122 2.59 -13.72 -23.84
N GLU A 123 2.78 -13.89 -25.15
CA GLU A 123 3.66 -13.03 -25.96
C GLU A 123 3.08 -11.62 -26.15
N LYS A 124 1.76 -11.52 -26.31
CA LYS A 124 1.06 -10.23 -26.49
C LYS A 124 0.75 -9.59 -25.14
N PHE A 125 0.27 -10.36 -24.17
CA PHE A 125 -0.08 -9.88 -22.84
C PHE A 125 1.11 -9.90 -21.89
N THR A 126 2.16 -9.15 -22.26
CA THR A 126 3.36 -9.01 -21.43
C THR A 126 3.06 -8.30 -20.10
N THR A 127 3.93 -8.51 -19.12
CA THR A 127 3.77 -7.92 -17.78
C THR A 127 3.69 -6.39 -17.78
N SER A 128 4.42 -5.71 -18.67
CA SER A 128 4.38 -4.25 -18.82
C SER A 128 3.04 -3.79 -19.38
N LEU A 129 2.55 -4.43 -20.45
CA LEU A 129 1.26 -4.09 -21.04
C LEU A 129 0.08 -4.34 -20.08
N LEU A 130 0.11 -5.43 -19.31
CA LEU A 130 -0.89 -5.71 -18.28
C LEU A 130 -0.82 -4.68 -17.14
N ALA A 131 0.39 -4.29 -16.72
CA ALA A 131 0.58 -3.25 -15.71
C ALA A 131 -0.07 -1.93 -16.14
N ASP A 132 0.13 -1.53 -17.40
CA ASP A 132 -0.43 -0.29 -17.94
C ASP A 132 -1.96 -0.33 -18.04
N LYS A 133 -2.53 -1.43 -18.54
CA LYS A 133 -3.99 -1.59 -18.67
C LYS A 133 -4.71 -1.59 -17.32
N PHE A 134 -4.17 -2.31 -16.35
CA PHE A 134 -4.77 -2.41 -15.02
C PHE A 134 -4.33 -1.28 -14.07
N ARG A 135 -3.39 -0.42 -14.48
CA ARG A 135 -2.80 0.68 -13.69
C ARG A 135 -2.22 0.19 -12.36
N ILE A 136 -1.48 -0.92 -12.43
CA ILE A 136 -0.85 -1.61 -11.30
C ILE A 136 0.66 -1.69 -11.57
N SER A 137 1.47 -1.80 -10.51
CA SER A 137 2.91 -2.02 -10.66
C SER A 137 3.22 -3.33 -11.41
N PRO A 138 4.21 -3.35 -12.32
CA PRO A 138 4.63 -4.58 -13.02
C PRO A 138 5.11 -5.68 -12.05
N GLU A 139 5.60 -5.29 -10.88
CA GLU A 139 5.97 -6.22 -9.81
C GLU A 139 4.77 -7.00 -9.27
N ALA A 140 3.66 -6.31 -9.03
CA ALA A 140 2.43 -6.93 -8.54
C ALA A 140 1.82 -7.86 -9.61
N VAL A 141 1.91 -7.51 -10.90
CA VAL A 141 1.50 -8.39 -11.99
C VAL A 141 2.33 -9.68 -11.98
N ARG A 142 3.65 -9.59 -11.82
CA ARG A 142 4.52 -10.77 -11.69
C ARG A 142 4.11 -11.65 -10.50
N ARG A 143 3.79 -11.05 -9.35
CA ARG A 143 3.29 -11.80 -8.18
C ARG A 143 1.97 -12.53 -8.47
N ILE A 144 1.03 -11.85 -9.13
CA ILE A 144 -0.25 -12.45 -9.51
C ILE A 144 -0.03 -13.66 -10.41
N LEU A 145 0.82 -13.52 -11.43
CA LEU A 145 1.14 -14.60 -12.37
C LEU A 145 1.94 -15.74 -11.72
N LYS A 146 2.83 -15.45 -10.77
CA LYS A 146 3.61 -16.48 -10.04
C LYS A 146 2.76 -17.29 -9.06
N SER A 147 1.76 -16.67 -8.44
CA SER A 147 0.94 -17.31 -7.42
C SER A 147 0.04 -18.41 -8.01
N ARG A 148 0.03 -19.61 -7.44
CA ARG A 148 -0.73 -20.77 -7.93
C ARG A 148 -2.04 -21.04 -7.18
N TRP A 149 -2.36 -20.23 -6.16
CA TRP A 149 -3.53 -20.49 -5.33
C TRP A 149 -4.83 -20.22 -6.09
N GLU A 150 -5.69 -21.24 -6.15
CA GLU A 150 -7.04 -21.16 -6.71
C GLU A 150 -8.04 -21.79 -5.74
N PRO A 151 -9.19 -21.15 -5.45
CA PRO A 151 -10.21 -21.75 -4.61
C PRO A 151 -10.97 -22.85 -5.37
N SER A 152 -11.47 -23.84 -4.63
CA SER A 152 -12.48 -24.78 -5.13
C SER A 152 -13.74 -24.04 -5.59
N LYS A 153 -14.54 -24.68 -6.46
CA LYS A 153 -15.77 -24.08 -7.05
C LYS A 153 -16.73 -23.56 -5.97
N GLU A 154 -17.07 -24.41 -5.00
CA GLU A 154 -17.93 -24.02 -3.87
C GLU A 154 -17.36 -22.85 -3.06
N ARG A 155 -16.04 -22.86 -2.81
CA ARG A 155 -15.39 -21.77 -2.06
C ARG A 155 -15.39 -20.47 -2.85
N ARG A 156 -15.27 -20.54 -4.18
CA ARG A 156 -15.38 -19.39 -5.07
C ARG A 156 -16.76 -18.76 -5.00
N GLU A 157 -17.81 -19.57 -5.08
CA GLU A 157 -19.20 -19.11 -4.97
C GLU A 157 -19.48 -18.47 -3.61
N LYS A 158 -19.03 -19.11 -2.52
CA LYS A 158 -19.14 -18.55 -1.17
C LYS A 158 -18.45 -17.19 -1.05
N MET A 159 -17.26 -17.02 -1.64
CA MET A 159 -16.56 -15.73 -1.64
C MET A 159 -17.30 -14.66 -2.44
N VAL A 160 -17.80 -14.99 -3.63
CA VAL A 160 -18.58 -14.06 -4.46
C VAL A 160 -19.88 -13.67 -3.77
N ALA A 161 -20.58 -14.63 -3.15
CA ALA A 161 -21.78 -14.38 -2.37
C ALA A 161 -21.51 -13.45 -1.17
N LYS A 162 -20.39 -13.67 -0.46
CA LYS A 162 -19.96 -12.80 0.65
C LYS A 162 -19.68 -11.37 0.17
N GLU A 163 -18.93 -11.21 -0.91
CA GLU A 163 -18.65 -9.88 -1.48
C GLU A 163 -19.94 -9.15 -1.90
N ARG A 164 -20.89 -9.88 -2.52
CA ARG A 164 -22.20 -9.33 -2.89
C ARG A 164 -22.99 -8.87 -1.66
N LYS A 165 -23.01 -9.67 -0.58
CA LYS A 165 -23.66 -9.32 0.69
C LYS A 165 -23.03 -8.07 1.31
N GLU A 166 -21.71 -8.03 1.44
CA GLU A 166 -21.00 -6.87 1.99
C GLU A 166 -21.26 -5.60 1.18
N ARG A 167 -21.31 -5.70 -0.16
CA ARG A 167 -21.65 -4.56 -1.02
C ARG A 167 -23.10 -4.11 -0.81
N ALA A 168 -24.04 -5.04 -0.70
CA ALA A 168 -25.45 -4.73 -0.42
C ALA A 168 -25.62 -4.07 0.95
N GLU A 169 -24.97 -4.59 1.99
CA GLU A 169 -24.97 -4.04 3.34
C GLU A 169 -24.43 -2.61 3.35
N LYS A 170 -23.31 -2.35 2.66
CA LYS A 170 -22.77 -0.98 2.53
C LYS A 170 -23.74 -0.02 1.85
N MET A 171 -24.44 -0.47 0.81
CA MET A 171 -25.48 0.35 0.15
C MET A 171 -26.68 0.60 1.07
N LEU A 172 -27.08 -0.39 1.88
CA LEU A 172 -28.13 -0.20 2.87
C LEU A 172 -27.69 0.78 3.96
N GLN A 173 -26.46 0.65 4.46
CA GLN A 173 -25.89 1.58 5.44
C GLN A 173 -25.83 3.01 4.89
N SER A 174 -25.40 3.20 3.64
CA SER A 174 -25.38 4.54 3.04
C SER A 174 -26.79 5.12 2.90
N ARG A 175 -27.77 4.31 2.50
CA ARG A 175 -29.19 4.73 2.39
C ARG A 175 -29.81 5.05 3.76
N ILE A 176 -29.51 4.25 4.77
CA ILE A 176 -29.97 4.50 6.15
C ILE A 176 -29.41 5.82 6.65
N LYS A 177 -28.10 6.02 6.48
CA LYS A 177 -27.42 7.27 6.84
C LYS A 177 -28.03 8.49 6.14
N GLU A 178 -28.26 8.41 4.83
CA GLU A 178 -28.91 9.48 4.06
C GLU A 178 -30.34 9.77 4.59
N ARG A 179 -31.10 8.72 4.93
CA ARG A 179 -32.44 8.87 5.50
C ARG A 179 -32.41 9.50 6.90
N GLU A 180 -31.44 9.13 7.73
CA GLU A 180 -31.24 9.71 9.06
C GLU A 180 -30.84 11.18 8.97
N GLU A 181 -29.99 11.54 8.01
CA GLU A 181 -29.60 12.94 7.74
C GLU A 181 -30.77 13.77 7.16
N ALA A 182 -31.62 13.17 6.32
CA ALA A 182 -32.80 13.84 5.75
C ALA A 182 -33.99 13.93 6.72
N ALA A 183 -34.10 13.03 7.71
CA ALA A 183 -35.19 12.99 8.68
C ALA A 183 -35.47 14.34 9.38
N PRO A 184 -34.47 15.07 9.93
CA PRO A 184 -34.73 16.37 10.54
C PRO A 184 -35.24 17.40 9.52
N ALA A 185 -34.73 17.39 8.28
CA ALA A 185 -35.20 18.30 7.23
C ALA A 185 -36.65 18.00 6.81
N ILE A 186 -37.01 16.71 6.72
CA ILE A 186 -38.38 16.27 6.45
C ILE A 186 -39.33 16.69 7.57
N GLU A 187 -38.92 16.54 8.83
CA GLU A 187 -39.74 16.93 9.98
C GLU A 187 -39.95 18.46 10.04
N GLN A 188 -38.94 19.26 9.66
CA GLN A 188 -39.08 20.71 9.56
C GLN A 188 -40.04 21.16 8.44
N LEU A 189 -40.07 20.44 7.32
CA LEU A 189 -40.99 20.70 6.20
C LEU A 189 -42.39 20.12 6.42
N ARG A 190 -42.57 19.33 7.47
CA ARG A 190 -43.85 18.69 7.78
C ARG A 190 -44.89 19.78 8.08
N PRO A 191 -45.98 19.88 7.30
CA PRO A 191 -47.00 20.87 7.56
C PRO A 191 -47.66 20.57 8.91
N LYS A 192 -47.84 21.62 9.74
CA LYS A 192 -48.43 21.51 11.08
C LYS A 192 -49.86 20.94 11.05
N GLU A 193 -50.57 21.18 9.96
CA GLU A 193 -51.91 20.62 9.76
C GLU A 193 -51.88 19.56 8.65
N PRO A 194 -52.53 18.39 8.86
CA PRO A 194 -52.66 17.39 7.81
C PRO A 194 -53.48 17.97 6.65
N PHE A 195 -53.01 17.76 5.43
CA PHE A 195 -53.75 18.15 4.23
C PHE A 195 -55.12 17.45 4.21
N ARG A 196 -56.18 18.21 4.50
CA ARG A 196 -57.55 17.70 4.42
C ARG A 196 -57.90 17.53 2.95
N ARG A 197 -58.02 16.29 2.48
CA ARG A 197 -58.60 16.03 1.15
C ARG A 197 -60.00 16.65 1.12
N PRO A 198 -60.32 17.52 0.14
CA PRO A 198 -61.66 18.08 0.01
C PRO A 198 -62.66 16.93 -0.21
N LYS A 199 -63.74 16.90 0.56
CA LYS A 199 -64.73 15.81 0.55
C LYS A 199 -65.62 15.78 -0.72
N ASN A 200 -65.55 16.82 -1.55
CA ASN A 200 -66.52 17.06 -2.62
C ASN A 200 -65.89 17.23 -4.02
N ASP A 201 -64.75 16.60 -4.31
CA ASP A 201 -64.22 16.55 -5.68
C ASP A 201 -64.98 15.51 -6.49
N ARG A 202 -66.20 15.87 -6.91
CA ARG A 202 -67.01 15.13 -7.88
C ARG A 202 -66.42 15.37 -9.27
N LEU A 203 -65.29 14.73 -9.57
CA LEU A 203 -64.80 14.59 -10.94
C LEU A 203 -65.73 13.61 -11.67
N THR A 204 -66.82 14.15 -12.22
CA THR A 204 -67.61 13.47 -13.24
C THR A 204 -66.75 13.35 -14.49
N LEU A 205 -66.17 12.17 -14.73
CA LEU A 205 -65.71 11.80 -16.07
C LEU A 205 -66.98 11.60 -16.92
N GLN A 206 -67.28 12.57 -17.79
CA GLN A 206 -68.28 12.42 -18.84
C GLN A 206 -67.71 11.61 -20.00
#